data_AF-A0A7C8EZH0-F1
#
_entry.id   AF-A0A7C8EZH0-F1
#
_cell.length_a   1.000
_cell.length_b   1.000
_cell.length_c   1.000
_cell.angle_alpha   90.00
_cell.angle_beta   90.00
_cell.angle_gamma   90.00
#
_symmetry.space_group_name_H-M   'P 1'
#
loop_
_entity.id
_entity.type
_entity.pdbx_description
1 polymer ?
#
loop_
_entity_poly.entity_id
_entity_poly.type
_entity_poly.pdbx_seq_one_letter_code
_entity_poly.pdbx_strand_id
1 'polypeptide(L)'
;MKNNSGFTLIEILITMALVIVVLVITGSAFESILKSSGRLLASEESNIEGVIGLEMFRHDLQQAGFGLPHAFVTAPKYGEAKTAPANLLNDGKGGATGDPSGNVPRAIASLESLTGTSGNTYNVLSGTDYLAVKASTIARNSASQKWTFLSFSASSDGKGRPPNKWSNSSDNFESADKVIVLNRSFTTGGQVTNTLVNGTVDPANYWASYPAGTDKMADTTFIPTKASDVYYLYGITGASELRMPFNRADYFVARPQDITKIPSTCAPLTGILYKAGIGHGSNTSGGVLDYMPLLDCVADMQIVFGWDINGNGTIDESSAYDTDATKITVSSSIGTTSGTIKTMMENPEEIRYKLKYIKVYIMAQEGRKDTNFSNSDTLVNNTLSVVVGDAGPTPASNVSVSKGYTSAQLTAKGWQNYRWKIYRIVVRPKNLISS
;
A
#
# COMPACT_ATOMS: atom_id res chain seq x y z
N MET A 1 57.26 13.62 -62.51
CA MET A 1 56.28 14.55 -63.12
C MET A 1 55.15 14.75 -62.11
N LYS A 2 55.06 15.94 -61.50
CA LYS A 2 54.01 16.30 -60.54
C LYS A 2 52.86 16.95 -61.32
N ASN A 3 51.69 16.33 -61.26
CA ASN A 3 50.48 16.84 -61.89
C ASN A 3 49.95 18.01 -61.02
N ASN A 4 50.13 19.25 -61.47
CA ASN A 4 49.64 20.48 -60.81
C ASN A 4 48.36 20.97 -61.52
N SER A 5 47.32 20.14 -61.54
CA SER A 5 45.97 20.57 -61.94
C SER A 5 45.35 21.36 -60.77
N GLY A 6 45.23 22.69 -60.93
CA GLY A 6 44.53 23.54 -59.97
C GLY A 6 43.03 23.25 -59.97
N PHE A 7 42.43 23.20 -58.77
CA PHE A 7 40.98 23.00 -58.60
C PHE A 7 40.19 24.10 -59.30
N THR A 8 39.19 23.70 -60.07
CA THR A 8 38.33 24.65 -60.77
C THR A 8 37.27 25.21 -59.83
N LEU A 9 36.85 26.46 -60.03
CA LEU A 9 35.85 27.13 -59.18
C LEU A 9 34.51 26.36 -59.12
N ILE A 10 34.19 25.63 -60.20
CA ILE A 10 33.01 24.74 -60.27
C ILE A 10 33.15 23.52 -59.33
N GLU A 11 34.36 22.99 -59.15
CA GLU A 11 34.65 21.83 -58.30
C GLU A 11 34.53 22.19 -56.81
N ILE A 12 34.95 23.39 -56.42
CA ILE A 12 34.72 23.94 -55.07
C ILE A 12 33.22 24.18 -54.81
N LEU A 13 32.47 24.62 -55.83
CA LEU A 13 31.03 24.85 -55.71
C LEU A 13 30.26 23.52 -55.54
N ILE A 14 30.61 22.50 -56.33
CA ILE A 14 30.01 21.16 -56.24
C ILE A 14 30.31 20.51 -54.88
N THR A 15 31.55 20.63 -54.39
CA THR A 15 31.93 20.07 -53.08
C THR A 15 31.22 20.76 -51.92
N MET A 16 31.08 22.08 -51.92
CA MET A 16 30.25 22.79 -50.91
C MET A 16 28.79 22.34 -50.94
N ALA A 17 28.20 22.21 -52.14
CA ALA A 17 26.82 21.75 -52.27
C ALA A 17 26.64 20.33 -51.72
N LEU A 18 27.56 19.41 -52.03
CA LEU A 18 27.54 18.05 -51.49
C LEU A 18 27.68 18.02 -49.96
N VAL A 19 28.58 18.82 -49.40
CA VAL A 19 28.77 18.89 -47.93
C VAL A 19 27.52 19.42 -47.24
N ILE A 20 26.85 20.43 -47.80
CA ILE A 20 25.59 20.96 -47.22
C ILE A 20 24.50 19.89 -47.23
N VAL A 21 24.34 19.15 -48.32
CA VAL A 21 23.35 18.06 -48.40
C VAL A 21 23.65 16.98 -47.36
N VAL A 22 24.92 16.58 -47.20
CA VAL A 22 25.33 15.60 -46.18
C VAL A 22 25.07 16.13 -44.76
N LEU A 23 25.34 17.41 -44.49
CA LEU A 23 25.07 18.05 -43.19
C LEU A 23 23.57 18.09 -42.87
N VAL A 24 22.71 18.35 -43.85
CA VAL A 24 21.25 18.34 -43.65
C VAL A 24 20.75 16.93 -43.33
N ILE A 25 21.19 15.93 -44.10
CA ILE A 25 20.81 14.52 -43.86
C ILE A 25 21.29 14.06 -42.48
N THR A 26 22.57 14.32 -42.14
CA THR A 26 23.11 13.96 -40.82
C THR A 26 22.46 14.73 -39.68
N GLY A 27 22.12 16.00 -39.87
CA GLY A 27 21.38 16.81 -38.89
C GLY A 27 20.01 16.23 -38.56
N SER A 28 19.24 15.86 -39.59
CA SER A 28 17.93 15.22 -39.39
C SER A 28 18.03 13.84 -38.69
N ALA A 29 19.06 13.05 -39.03
CA ALA A 29 19.32 11.77 -38.37
C ALA A 29 19.69 11.97 -36.90
N PHE A 30 20.53 12.97 -36.60
CA PHE A 30 20.93 13.30 -35.24
C PHE A 30 19.74 13.78 -34.39
N GLU A 31 18.85 14.61 -34.93
CA GLU A 31 17.61 15.00 -34.24
C GLU A 31 16.74 13.79 -33.90
N SER A 32 16.60 12.85 -34.84
CA SER A 32 15.83 11.61 -34.62
C SER A 32 16.44 10.78 -33.49
N ILE A 33 17.77 10.62 -33.50
CA ILE A 33 18.51 9.90 -32.46
C ILE A 33 18.36 10.59 -31.10
N LEU A 34 18.50 11.92 -31.03
CA LEU A 34 18.32 12.67 -29.78
C LEU A 34 16.90 12.53 -29.23
N LYS A 35 15.87 12.63 -30.09
CA LYS A 35 14.48 12.45 -29.70
C LYS A 35 14.22 11.03 -29.18
N SER A 36 14.77 10.02 -29.84
CA SER A 36 14.66 8.62 -29.42
C SER A 36 15.40 8.34 -28.11
N SER A 37 16.64 8.81 -27.99
CA SER A 37 17.46 8.65 -26.77
C SER A 37 16.84 9.35 -25.57
N GLY A 38 16.28 10.55 -25.74
CA GLY A 38 15.59 11.26 -24.67
C GLY A 38 14.32 10.54 -24.21
N ARG A 39 13.59 9.89 -25.13
CA ARG A 39 12.43 9.04 -24.79
C ARG A 39 12.86 7.81 -23.99
N LEU A 40 13.95 7.15 -24.39
CA LEU A 40 14.46 5.97 -23.71
C LEU A 40 14.92 6.29 -22.28
N LEU A 41 15.72 7.34 -22.09
CA LEU A 41 16.20 7.75 -20.76
C LEU A 41 15.04 8.10 -19.83
N ALA A 42 14.05 8.85 -20.30
CA ALA A 42 12.87 9.19 -19.50
C ALA A 42 12.03 7.95 -19.15
N SER A 43 11.96 6.96 -20.04
CA SER A 43 11.28 5.69 -19.78
C SER A 43 12.00 4.87 -18.71
N GLU A 44 13.34 4.82 -18.75
CA GLU A 44 14.16 4.11 -17.76
C GLU A 44 14.10 4.77 -16.38
N GLU A 45 14.13 6.10 -16.31
CA GLU A 45 13.97 6.85 -15.06
C GLU A 45 12.63 6.52 -14.39
N SER A 46 11.52 6.60 -15.14
CA SER A 46 10.18 6.22 -14.65
C SER A 46 10.11 4.76 -14.20
N ASN A 47 10.87 3.87 -14.85
CA ASN A 47 10.92 2.45 -14.47
C ASN A 47 11.66 2.25 -13.15
N ILE A 48 12.80 2.90 -12.93
CA ILE A 48 13.60 2.74 -11.71
C ILE A 48 12.87 3.30 -10.49
N GLU A 49 12.34 4.53 -10.59
CA GLU A 49 11.62 5.18 -9.49
C GLU A 49 10.37 4.38 -9.09
N GLY A 50 9.61 3.91 -10.10
CA GLY A 50 8.44 3.08 -9.85
C GLY A 50 8.76 1.77 -9.15
N VAL A 51 9.89 1.12 -9.45
CA VAL A 51 10.26 -0.14 -8.79
C VAL A 51 10.42 0.03 -7.28
N ILE A 52 11.08 1.10 -6.82
CA ILE A 52 11.32 1.28 -5.37
C ILE A 52 10.01 1.55 -4.63
N GLY A 53 9.17 2.45 -5.14
CA GLY A 53 7.88 2.76 -4.52
C GLY A 53 6.93 1.56 -4.46
N LEU A 54 6.91 0.76 -5.54
CA LEU A 54 6.07 -0.43 -5.62
C LEU A 54 6.62 -1.61 -4.77
N GLU A 55 7.94 -1.73 -4.60
CA GLU A 55 8.53 -2.70 -3.68
C GLU A 55 8.23 -2.39 -2.21
N MET A 56 8.20 -1.11 -1.85
CA MET A 56 7.75 -0.68 -0.52
C MET A 56 6.28 -1.07 -0.28
N PHE A 57 5.43 -0.84 -1.28
CA PHE A 57 4.02 -1.26 -1.21
C PHE A 57 3.89 -2.79 -1.10
N ARG A 58 4.62 -3.54 -1.93
CA ARG A 58 4.66 -5.01 -1.87
C ARG A 58 5.09 -5.52 -0.50
N HIS A 59 6.11 -4.91 0.11
CA HIS A 59 6.61 -5.29 1.43
C HIS A 59 5.56 -5.06 2.52
N ASP A 60 4.88 -3.92 2.54
CA ASP A 60 3.82 -3.64 3.51
C ASP A 60 2.66 -4.63 3.41
N LEU A 61 2.24 -4.98 2.19
CA LEU A 61 1.22 -6.00 1.95
C LEU A 61 1.65 -7.37 2.49
N GLN A 62 2.94 -7.72 2.41
CA GLN A 62 3.44 -8.98 2.97
C GLN A 62 3.40 -9.00 4.50
N GLN A 63 3.59 -7.83 5.11
CA GLN A 63 3.58 -7.64 6.56
C GLN A 63 2.18 -7.37 7.14
N ALA A 64 1.15 -7.28 6.31
CA ALA A 64 -0.22 -7.09 6.77
C ALA A 64 -0.58 -8.10 7.86
N GLY A 65 -1.14 -7.62 8.98
CA GLY A 65 -1.48 -8.45 10.13
C GLY A 65 -0.34 -8.70 11.13
N PHE A 66 0.91 -8.34 10.82
CA PHE A 66 2.03 -8.58 11.73
C PHE A 66 1.89 -7.79 13.03
N GLY A 67 1.92 -8.49 14.16
CA GLY A 67 1.77 -7.87 15.48
C GLY A 67 0.38 -7.27 15.74
N LEU A 68 -0.66 -7.68 15.00
CA LEU A 68 -2.03 -7.30 15.32
C LEU A 68 -2.63 -8.21 16.41
N PRO A 69 -3.46 -7.66 17.32
CA PRO A 69 -4.25 -8.47 18.23
C PRO A 69 -5.38 -9.20 17.49
N HIS A 70 -5.64 -10.44 17.88
CA HIS A 70 -6.78 -11.25 17.42
C HIS A 70 -7.98 -11.13 18.35
N ALA A 71 -7.72 -10.81 19.62
CA ALA A 71 -8.70 -10.63 20.66
C ALA A 71 -8.18 -9.61 21.70
N PHE A 72 -9.07 -9.16 22.58
CA PHE A 72 -8.75 -8.27 23.68
C PHE A 72 -9.13 -8.92 25.01
N VAL A 73 -8.31 -8.77 26.06
CA VAL A 73 -8.73 -9.12 27.42
C VAL A 73 -9.91 -8.23 27.84
N THR A 74 -9.77 -6.93 27.60
CA THR A 74 -10.86 -5.93 27.69
C THR A 74 -10.83 -5.09 26.43
N ALA A 75 -11.95 -4.78 25.79
CA ALA A 75 -11.93 -4.02 24.53
C ALA A 75 -11.39 -2.59 24.76
N PRO A 76 -10.24 -2.22 24.17
CA PRO A 76 -9.65 -0.90 24.36
C PRO A 76 -10.44 0.17 23.60
N LYS A 77 -10.34 1.42 24.05
CA LYS A 77 -10.84 2.58 23.29
C LYS A 77 -9.71 3.15 22.46
N TYR A 78 -9.84 3.13 21.15
CA TYR A 78 -8.86 3.69 20.25
C TYR A 78 -9.50 4.23 18.96
N GLY A 79 -8.89 5.28 18.42
CA GLY A 79 -9.31 5.89 17.16
C GLY A 79 -8.24 5.69 16.10
N GLU A 80 -8.62 5.63 14.83
CA GLU A 80 -7.66 5.57 13.72
C GLU A 80 -7.68 6.90 12.94
N ALA A 81 -7.98 6.90 11.64
CA ALA A 81 -8.05 8.12 10.85
C ALA A 81 -9.21 9.02 11.29
N LYS A 82 -9.01 10.34 11.25
CA LYS A 82 -10.08 11.31 11.58
C LYS A 82 -10.99 11.65 10.42
N THR A 83 -10.42 11.79 9.24
CA THR A 83 -11.09 12.36 8.07
C THR A 83 -11.41 11.31 7.02
N ALA A 84 -12.51 11.52 6.30
CA ALA A 84 -12.83 10.73 5.12
C ALA A 84 -11.81 10.98 3.99
N PRO A 85 -11.58 9.99 3.10
CA PRO A 85 -12.19 8.66 3.10
C PRO A 85 -11.55 7.67 4.11
N ALA A 86 -10.40 8.00 4.69
CA ALA A 86 -9.64 7.10 5.57
C ALA A 86 -10.44 6.62 6.79
N ASN A 87 -11.27 7.49 7.40
CA ASN A 87 -12.06 7.14 8.57
C ASN A 87 -13.14 6.07 8.31
N LEU A 88 -13.53 5.84 7.04
CA LEU A 88 -14.48 4.81 6.65
C LEU A 88 -13.91 3.40 6.83
N LEU A 89 -12.58 3.27 6.90
CA LEU A 89 -11.85 2.01 7.06
C LEU A 89 -11.41 1.76 8.51
N ASN A 90 -11.91 2.54 9.46
CA ASN A 90 -11.60 2.40 10.88
C ASN A 90 -12.34 1.20 11.50
N ASP A 91 -11.60 0.40 12.26
CA ASP A 91 -12.12 -0.60 13.19
C ASP A 91 -12.27 -0.01 14.60
N GLY A 92 -11.39 0.94 14.94
CA GLY A 92 -11.52 1.81 16.11
C GLY A 92 -12.30 3.08 15.79
N LYS A 93 -13.54 3.17 16.28
CA LYS A 93 -14.42 4.33 16.05
C LYS A 93 -14.22 5.45 17.06
N GLY A 94 -13.29 5.30 18.02
CA GLY A 94 -13.35 6.07 19.24
C GLY A 94 -12.04 6.54 19.83
N GLY A 95 -11.74 7.83 19.67
CA GLY A 95 -10.64 8.47 20.40
C GLY A 95 -11.12 9.18 21.67
N ALA A 96 -12.30 9.79 21.66
CA ALA A 96 -12.75 10.67 22.74
C ALA A 96 -13.57 9.92 23.80
N THR A 97 -13.61 10.48 25.00
CA THR A 97 -14.48 10.04 26.10
C THR A 97 -15.95 10.00 25.63
N GLY A 98 -16.50 8.80 25.47
CA GLY A 98 -17.89 8.58 25.04
C GLY A 98 -18.02 7.66 23.83
N ASP A 99 -16.93 7.41 23.10
CA ASP A 99 -16.97 6.55 21.92
C ASP A 99 -17.04 5.04 22.28
N PRO A 100 -17.68 4.21 21.43
CA PRO A 100 -17.74 2.76 21.63
C PRO A 100 -16.34 2.13 21.61
N SER A 101 -16.17 1.04 22.37
CA SER A 101 -14.91 0.28 22.37
C SER A 101 -14.48 -0.10 20.96
N GLY A 102 -13.17 -0.06 20.71
CA GLY A 102 -12.61 -0.42 19.41
C GLY A 102 -12.76 -1.91 19.13
N ASN A 103 -13.00 -2.25 17.86
CA ASN A 103 -13.06 -3.63 17.41
C ASN A 103 -11.66 -4.23 17.25
N VAL A 104 -11.58 -5.55 17.14
CA VAL A 104 -10.34 -6.22 16.71
C VAL A 104 -9.97 -5.68 15.32
N PRO A 105 -8.72 -5.23 15.11
CA PRO A 105 -8.33 -4.63 13.83
C PRO A 105 -8.26 -5.68 12.73
N ARG A 106 -8.78 -5.31 11.56
CA ARG A 106 -8.59 -6.04 10.32
C ARG A 106 -7.20 -5.77 9.78
N ALA A 107 -6.52 -6.81 9.30
CA ALA A 107 -5.20 -6.65 8.69
C ALA A 107 -5.24 -5.73 7.45
N ILE A 108 -6.35 -5.77 6.72
CA ILE A 108 -6.57 -5.02 5.49
C ILE A 108 -8.04 -4.58 5.43
N ALA A 109 -8.28 -3.40 4.87
CA ALA A 109 -9.61 -2.92 4.51
C ALA A 109 -9.53 -2.07 3.24
N SER A 110 -10.56 -2.06 2.39
CA SER A 110 -10.55 -1.27 1.15
C SER A 110 -11.88 -0.59 0.85
N LEU A 111 -11.83 0.42 -0.03
CA LEU A 111 -12.98 1.04 -0.69
C LEU A 111 -12.78 0.90 -2.19
N GLU A 112 -13.85 0.58 -2.90
CA GLU A 112 -13.83 0.34 -4.34
C GLU A 112 -14.38 1.55 -5.08
N SER A 113 -13.70 1.94 -6.16
CA SER A 113 -14.21 2.94 -7.10
C SER A 113 -14.72 4.22 -6.42
N LEU A 114 -13.91 4.83 -5.56
CA LEU A 114 -14.29 6.00 -4.78
C LEU A 114 -14.84 7.11 -5.69
N THR A 115 -15.97 7.69 -5.31
CA THR A 115 -16.41 8.96 -5.88
C THR A 115 -15.41 10.01 -5.40
N GLY A 116 -14.69 10.64 -6.34
CA GLY A 116 -13.54 11.49 -6.04
C GLY A 116 -13.80 12.40 -4.85
N THR A 117 -12.99 12.26 -3.79
CA THR A 117 -13.21 12.95 -2.52
C THR A 117 -12.28 14.15 -2.45
N SER A 118 -12.86 15.33 -2.27
CA SER A 118 -12.09 16.57 -2.11
C SER A 118 -11.56 16.70 -0.70
N GLY A 119 -10.24 16.73 -0.55
CA GLY A 119 -9.56 17.00 0.71
C GLY A 119 -8.81 18.34 0.67
N ASN A 120 -8.51 18.89 1.84
CA ASN A 120 -7.80 20.18 1.96
C ASN A 120 -6.37 20.13 1.39
N THR A 121 -5.74 18.94 1.35
CA THR A 121 -4.37 18.76 0.84
C THR A 121 -4.34 17.98 -0.47
N TYR A 122 -5.21 16.96 -0.59
CA TYR A 122 -5.24 16.03 -1.72
C TYR A 122 -6.68 15.72 -2.10
N ASN A 123 -6.91 15.56 -3.41
CA ASN A 123 -8.16 15.07 -3.97
C ASN A 123 -7.95 13.64 -4.44
N VAL A 124 -8.60 12.68 -3.79
CA VAL A 124 -8.53 11.26 -4.21
C VAL A 124 -9.14 11.14 -5.60
N LEU A 125 -8.45 10.45 -6.50
CA LEU A 125 -8.86 10.33 -7.88
C LEU A 125 -10.14 9.50 -8.00
N SER A 126 -11.11 9.99 -8.77
CA SER A 126 -12.39 9.30 -8.89
C SER A 126 -12.26 7.98 -9.65
N GLY A 127 -12.92 6.95 -9.13
CA GLY A 127 -12.95 5.61 -9.70
C GLY A 127 -11.70 4.77 -9.41
N THR A 128 -10.76 5.25 -8.59
CA THR A 128 -9.65 4.44 -8.10
C THR A 128 -9.99 3.85 -6.74
N ASP A 129 -9.40 2.72 -6.42
CA ASP A 129 -9.56 2.07 -5.13
C ASP A 129 -8.73 2.75 -4.03
N TYR A 130 -9.06 2.42 -2.79
CA TYR A 130 -8.34 2.86 -1.60
C TYR A 130 -8.08 1.66 -0.70
N LEU A 131 -6.84 1.50 -0.25
CA LEU A 131 -6.43 0.39 0.61
C LEU A 131 -5.93 0.89 1.95
N ALA A 132 -6.37 0.31 3.05
CA ALA A 132 -5.75 0.44 4.35
C ALA A 132 -5.06 -0.87 4.71
N VAL A 133 -3.77 -0.79 5.04
CA VAL A 133 -2.99 -1.92 5.57
C VAL A 133 -2.68 -1.62 7.03
N LYS A 134 -2.83 -2.62 7.91
CA LYS A 134 -2.60 -2.51 9.35
C LYS A 134 -1.59 -3.54 9.81
N ALA A 135 -0.57 -3.10 10.53
CA ALA A 135 0.45 -3.94 11.16
C ALA A 135 1.25 -3.11 12.17
N SER A 136 2.05 -3.75 13.03
CA SER A 136 3.03 -3.03 13.86
C SER A 136 4.17 -2.43 13.04
N THR A 137 4.62 -3.10 11.97
CA THR A 137 5.87 -2.77 11.23
C THR A 137 5.73 -1.77 10.10
N ILE A 138 4.52 -1.40 9.68
CA ILE A 138 4.30 -0.58 8.47
C ILE A 138 4.58 0.92 8.67
N ALA A 139 4.73 1.37 9.92
CA ALA A 139 5.25 2.71 10.19
C ALA A 139 6.76 2.79 9.95
N ARG A 140 7.22 4.01 9.69
CA ARG A 140 8.62 4.31 9.33
C ARG A 140 9.49 4.76 10.51
N ASN A 141 9.05 4.52 11.73
CA ASN A 141 9.81 4.88 12.91
C ASN A 141 10.70 3.71 13.36
N SER A 142 11.71 3.99 14.19
CA SER A 142 12.63 2.97 14.70
C SER A 142 11.90 1.94 15.59
N ALA A 143 10.96 2.39 16.42
CA ALA A 143 10.20 1.52 17.32
C ALA A 143 9.41 0.43 16.56
N SER A 144 8.77 0.78 15.45
CA SER A 144 7.94 -0.16 14.67
C SER A 144 8.72 -1.31 14.03
N GLN A 145 10.05 -1.20 13.92
CA GLN A 145 10.90 -2.27 13.39
C GLN A 145 11.41 -3.23 14.48
N LYS A 146 11.14 -2.94 15.75
CA LYS A 146 11.62 -3.70 16.90
C LYS A 146 10.53 -4.62 17.44
N TRP A 147 10.93 -5.81 17.87
CA TRP A 147 10.08 -6.74 18.61
C TRP A 147 10.91 -7.49 19.67
N THR A 148 10.29 -7.91 20.75
CA THR A 148 10.92 -8.82 21.72
C THR A 148 9.87 -9.69 22.40
N PHE A 149 10.30 -10.55 23.32
CA PHE A 149 9.41 -11.37 24.14
C PHE A 149 9.78 -11.27 25.61
N LEU A 150 8.80 -11.58 26.45
CA LEU A 150 8.89 -11.58 27.90
C LEU A 150 8.30 -12.90 28.40
N SER A 151 9.13 -13.70 29.08
CA SER A 151 8.72 -14.96 29.69
C SER A 151 8.51 -14.82 31.19
N PHE A 152 7.67 -15.70 31.75
CA PHE A 152 7.49 -15.80 33.19
C PHE A 152 8.79 -16.11 33.93
N SER A 153 8.93 -15.54 35.13
CA SER A 153 9.99 -15.85 36.09
C SER A 153 9.40 -15.90 37.49
N ALA A 154 9.73 -16.96 38.23
CA ALA A 154 9.30 -17.16 39.62
C ALA A 154 10.13 -16.35 40.65
N SER A 155 10.95 -15.40 40.20
CA SER A 155 11.81 -14.58 41.07
C SER A 155 10.99 -13.83 42.14
N SER A 156 11.52 -13.81 43.36
CA SER A 156 10.91 -13.25 44.59
C SER A 156 10.56 -11.75 44.54
N ASP A 157 11.04 -11.03 43.54
CA ASP A 157 10.81 -9.58 43.39
C ASP A 157 9.40 -9.24 42.87
N GLY A 158 8.54 -10.24 42.60
CA GLY A 158 7.16 -10.06 42.15
C GLY A 158 7.00 -9.44 40.75
N LYS A 159 8.11 -9.23 40.04
CA LYS A 159 8.17 -8.65 38.69
C LYS A 159 9.00 -9.62 37.84
N GLY A 160 8.40 -10.20 36.81
CA GLY A 160 9.02 -11.16 35.89
C GLY A 160 10.37 -10.72 35.31
N ARG A 161 11.03 -11.61 34.56
CA ARG A 161 12.37 -11.35 33.98
C ARG A 161 12.34 -10.04 33.16
N PRO A 162 13.42 -9.27 33.04
CA PRO A 162 13.50 -8.24 31.99
C PRO A 162 13.16 -8.85 30.61
N PRO A 163 12.50 -8.12 29.71
CA PRO A 163 12.28 -8.60 28.34
C PRO A 163 13.59 -9.03 27.68
N ASN A 164 13.48 -9.95 26.72
CA ASN A 164 14.64 -10.46 26.02
C ASN A 164 15.42 -9.31 25.36
N LYS A 165 16.75 -9.35 25.50
CA LYS A 165 17.67 -8.42 24.84
C LYS A 165 18.35 -9.14 23.68
N TRP A 166 18.29 -8.55 22.50
CA TRP A 166 19.04 -8.99 21.34
C TRP A 166 20.51 -8.60 21.46
N SER A 167 21.38 -9.38 20.80
CA SER A 167 22.82 -9.12 20.77
C SER A 167 23.17 -7.77 20.17
N ASN A 168 22.39 -7.32 19.19
CA ASN A 168 22.49 -5.98 18.62
C ASN A 168 21.65 -5.00 19.44
N SER A 169 22.27 -3.91 19.91
CA SER A 169 21.58 -2.87 20.68
C SER A 169 20.51 -2.15 19.87
N SER A 170 20.65 -2.06 18.54
CA SER A 170 19.67 -1.40 17.67
C SER A 170 18.32 -2.13 17.61
N ASP A 171 18.29 -3.42 17.91
CA ASP A 171 17.06 -4.23 17.90
C ASP A 171 16.31 -4.15 19.24
N ASN A 172 16.93 -3.55 20.26
CA ASN A 172 16.35 -3.41 21.59
C ASN A 172 15.53 -2.12 21.71
N PHE A 173 14.46 -2.19 22.50
CA PHE A 173 13.61 -1.04 22.80
C PHE A 173 14.33 -0.01 23.67
N GLU A 174 14.05 1.25 23.39
CA GLU A 174 14.49 2.41 24.16
C GLU A 174 13.36 2.93 25.06
N SER A 175 13.67 3.81 26.01
CA SER A 175 12.67 4.27 26.99
C SER A 175 11.53 5.10 26.40
N ALA A 176 11.77 5.72 25.24
CA ALA A 176 10.75 6.46 24.51
C ALA A 176 9.83 5.53 23.68
N ASP A 177 10.27 4.31 23.38
CA ASP A 177 9.53 3.38 22.54
C ASP A 177 8.27 2.91 23.26
N LYS A 178 7.13 3.09 22.59
CA LYS A 178 5.84 2.55 23.01
C LYS A 178 5.62 1.22 22.34
N VAL A 179 5.31 0.22 23.16
CA VAL A 179 5.08 -1.15 22.73
C VAL A 179 3.68 -1.60 23.08
N ILE A 180 3.11 -2.47 22.26
CA ILE A 180 1.95 -3.26 22.63
C ILE A 180 2.38 -4.65 23.07
N VAL A 181 1.58 -5.26 23.94
CA VAL A 181 1.89 -6.55 24.54
C VAL A 181 0.80 -7.54 24.18
N LEU A 182 1.19 -8.62 23.50
CA LEU A 182 0.29 -9.68 23.08
C LEU A 182 0.60 -10.95 23.89
N ASN A 183 -0.40 -11.47 24.58
CA ASN A 183 -0.34 -12.82 25.13
C ASN A 183 -0.68 -13.81 24.02
N ARG A 184 0.26 -14.70 23.70
CA ARG A 184 0.08 -15.71 22.66
C ARG A 184 -0.28 -17.04 23.31
N SER A 185 -1.53 -17.46 23.11
CA SER A 185 -2.00 -18.78 23.56
C SER A 185 -2.23 -19.71 22.36
N PHE A 186 -2.00 -21.01 22.59
CA PHE A 186 -2.27 -22.07 21.62
C PHE A 186 -3.49 -22.86 22.08
N THR A 187 -4.49 -23.03 21.21
CA THR A 187 -5.63 -23.92 21.50
C THR A 187 -5.35 -25.34 21.02
N THR A 188 -6.15 -26.32 21.47
CA THR A 188 -6.00 -27.76 21.20
C THR A 188 -6.11 -28.17 19.72
N GLY A 189 -6.25 -27.21 18.79
CA GLY A 189 -6.18 -27.43 17.34
C GLY A 189 -4.96 -26.78 16.66
N GLY A 190 -3.96 -26.34 17.43
CA GLY A 190 -2.79 -25.61 16.90
C GLY A 190 -3.06 -24.15 16.51
N GLN A 191 -4.30 -23.67 16.70
CA GLN A 191 -4.67 -22.29 16.41
C GLN A 191 -4.02 -21.34 17.42
N VAL A 192 -3.49 -20.24 16.89
CA VAL A 192 -2.77 -19.23 17.66
C VAL A 192 -3.69 -18.04 17.90
N THR A 193 -3.94 -17.74 19.17
CA THR A 193 -4.67 -16.53 19.57
C THR A 193 -3.70 -15.53 20.17
N ASN A 194 -3.60 -14.36 19.54
CA ASN A 194 -2.86 -13.22 20.08
C ASN A 194 -3.85 -12.30 20.80
N THR A 195 -3.84 -12.31 22.12
CA THR A 195 -4.73 -11.47 22.93
C THR A 195 -3.97 -10.24 23.41
N LEU A 196 -4.48 -9.04 23.12
CA LEU A 196 -3.90 -7.81 23.65
C LEU A 196 -4.02 -7.77 25.17
N VAL A 197 -2.89 -7.60 25.84
CA VAL A 197 -2.83 -7.31 27.26
C VAL A 197 -3.05 -5.82 27.44
N ASN A 198 -4.01 -5.43 28.28
CA ASN A 198 -4.27 -4.04 28.62
C ASN A 198 -4.59 -3.87 30.10
N GLY A 199 -4.54 -2.61 30.55
CA GLY A 199 -4.90 -2.20 31.90
C GLY A 199 -6.31 -2.66 32.27
N THR A 200 -6.45 -3.35 33.40
CA THR A 200 -7.74 -3.79 33.93
C THR A 200 -8.59 -2.64 34.50
N VAL A 201 -7.99 -1.48 34.75
CA VAL A 201 -8.64 -0.30 35.37
C VAL A 201 -9.01 0.77 34.35
N ASP A 202 -8.21 0.95 33.29
CA ASP A 202 -8.49 1.87 32.19
C ASP A 202 -8.23 1.18 30.84
N PRO A 203 -9.27 0.89 30.04
CA PRO A 203 -9.12 0.30 28.71
C PRO A 203 -8.40 1.22 27.70
N ALA A 204 -8.14 2.48 28.03
CA ALA A 204 -7.26 3.36 27.25
C ALA A 204 -5.77 3.05 27.45
N ASN A 205 -5.39 2.29 28.50
CA ASN A 205 -4.01 1.90 28.76
C ASN A 205 -3.68 0.53 28.14
N TYR A 206 -3.52 0.51 26.82
CA TYR A 206 -3.21 -0.70 26.03
C TYR A 206 -1.78 -0.71 25.48
N TRP A 207 -0.91 0.15 25.99
CA TRP A 207 0.49 0.22 25.61
C TRP A 207 1.38 0.24 26.86
N ALA A 208 2.61 -0.23 26.71
CA ALA A 208 3.63 -0.22 27.73
C ALA A 208 4.85 0.60 27.27
N SER A 209 5.68 1.01 28.23
CA SER A 209 6.96 1.63 27.96
C SER A 209 8.02 1.15 28.94
N TYR A 210 9.27 1.27 28.53
CA TYR A 210 10.44 0.96 29.35
C TYR A 210 10.87 2.22 30.12
N PRO A 211 10.84 2.25 31.46
CA PRO A 211 11.41 3.37 32.21
C PRO A 211 12.89 3.54 31.89
N ALA A 212 13.33 4.80 31.78
CA ALA A 212 14.73 5.13 31.55
C ALA A 212 15.62 4.54 32.65
N GLY A 213 16.73 3.90 32.25
CA GLY A 213 17.68 3.28 33.18
C GLY A 213 17.20 1.96 33.80
N THR A 214 16.07 1.40 33.34
CA THR A 214 15.58 0.10 33.80
C THR A 214 15.45 -0.89 32.66
N ASP A 215 15.72 -2.16 32.96
CA ASP A 215 15.54 -3.28 32.03
C ASP A 215 14.15 -3.94 32.17
N LYS A 216 13.25 -3.36 32.97
CA LYS A 216 11.98 -3.99 33.36
C LYS A 216 10.80 -3.14 32.92
N MET A 217 9.64 -3.77 32.72
CA MET A 217 8.39 -3.04 32.47
C MET A 217 7.98 -2.22 33.70
N ALA A 218 7.50 -1.00 33.46
CA ALA A 218 7.04 -0.10 34.52
C ALA A 218 5.81 -0.64 35.25
N ASP A 219 4.85 -1.16 34.46
CA ASP A 219 3.53 -1.59 34.91
C ASP A 219 3.47 -3.12 34.96
N THR A 220 3.07 -3.63 36.12
CA THR A 220 2.97 -5.07 36.41
C THR A 220 1.87 -5.77 35.61
N THR A 221 0.89 -5.03 35.07
CA THR A 221 -0.16 -5.61 34.21
C THR A 221 0.41 -6.20 32.91
N PHE A 222 1.55 -5.70 32.44
CA PHE A 222 2.22 -6.19 31.23
C PHE A 222 3.25 -7.29 31.50
N ILE A 223 3.24 -7.88 32.69
CA ILE A 223 4.18 -8.91 33.11
C ILE A 223 3.44 -10.28 33.16
N PRO A 224 4.00 -11.35 32.56
CA PRO A 224 3.44 -12.69 32.66
C PRO A 224 3.32 -13.13 34.12
N THR A 225 2.15 -13.66 34.50
CA THR A 225 1.86 -14.14 35.87
C THR A 225 1.85 -15.65 35.99
N LYS A 226 1.78 -16.39 34.88
CA LYS A 226 1.75 -17.85 34.84
C LYS A 226 2.97 -18.40 34.11
N ALA A 227 3.47 -19.55 34.55
CA ALA A 227 4.62 -20.22 33.95
C ALA A 227 4.44 -20.59 32.46
N SER A 228 3.20 -20.75 32.00
CA SER A 228 2.86 -21.01 30.60
C SER A 228 2.84 -19.77 29.71
N ASP A 229 2.85 -18.57 30.29
CA ASP A 229 2.60 -17.34 29.55
C ASP A 229 3.90 -16.79 28.96
N VAL A 230 3.86 -16.51 27.66
CA VAL A 230 4.90 -15.78 26.94
C VAL A 230 4.25 -14.58 26.27
N TYR A 231 4.68 -13.38 26.65
CA TYR A 231 4.19 -12.14 26.10
C TYR A 231 5.12 -11.67 25.00
N TYR A 232 4.56 -11.31 23.85
CA TYR A 232 5.27 -10.74 22.72
C TYR A 232 5.06 -9.24 22.68
N LEU A 233 6.13 -8.50 22.50
CA LEU A 233 6.17 -7.07 22.54
C LEU A 233 6.49 -6.55 21.15
N TYR A 234 5.62 -5.71 20.61
CA TYR A 234 5.80 -5.08 19.31
C TYR A 234 5.86 -3.57 19.47
N GLY A 235 6.90 -2.95 18.93
CA GLY A 235 6.98 -1.50 18.94
C GLY A 235 6.02 -0.88 17.96
N ILE A 236 5.50 0.29 18.32
CA ILE A 236 4.54 1.03 17.50
C ILE A 236 5.10 2.39 17.12
N THR A 237 5.56 3.17 18.10
CA THR A 237 6.06 4.54 17.90
C THR A 237 6.92 5.00 19.07
N GLY A 238 7.76 6.00 18.83
CA GLY A 238 8.43 6.79 19.88
C GLY A 238 7.64 8.03 20.32
N ALA A 239 6.39 8.18 19.87
CA ALA A 239 5.53 9.32 20.23
C ALA A 239 5.14 9.29 21.73
N SER A 240 4.80 10.47 22.26
CA SER A 240 4.38 10.62 23.65
C SER A 240 3.08 9.89 23.98
N GLU A 241 2.17 9.79 23.00
CA GLU A 241 0.86 9.15 23.15
C GLU A 241 0.56 8.23 21.97
N LEU A 242 -0.10 7.11 22.28
CA LEU A 242 -0.52 6.11 21.31
C LEU A 242 -2.00 6.30 20.98
N ARG A 243 -2.31 6.29 19.69
CA ARG A 243 -3.67 6.52 19.20
C ARG A 243 -4.44 5.22 18.96
N MET A 244 -3.73 4.18 18.53
CA MET A 244 -4.26 2.86 18.21
C MET A 244 -3.19 1.79 18.44
N PRO A 245 -3.53 0.55 18.84
CA PRO A 245 -2.56 -0.49 19.23
C PRO A 245 -1.75 -1.08 18.05
N PHE A 246 -1.66 -0.38 16.92
CA PHE A 246 -0.98 -0.81 15.71
C PHE A 246 -0.55 0.42 14.90
N ASN A 247 0.16 0.18 13.81
CA ASN A 247 0.36 1.18 12.77
C ASN A 247 -0.58 0.90 11.59
N ARG A 248 -0.97 1.95 10.89
CA ARG A 248 -1.81 1.91 9.70
C ARG A 248 -1.20 2.76 8.61
N ALA A 249 -1.15 2.21 7.41
CA ALA A 249 -0.74 2.91 6.20
C ALA A 249 -1.82 2.73 5.13
N ASP A 250 -2.21 3.85 4.53
CA ASP A 250 -3.23 3.89 3.49
C ASP A 250 -2.58 4.10 2.13
N TYR A 251 -3.07 3.42 1.09
CA TYR A 251 -2.59 3.50 -0.28
C TYR A 251 -3.74 3.93 -1.19
N PHE A 252 -3.51 4.99 -1.97
CA PHE A 252 -4.52 5.54 -2.87
C PHE A 252 -3.88 6.48 -3.90
N VAL A 253 -4.60 6.71 -5.00
CA VAL A 253 -4.20 7.66 -6.04
C VAL A 253 -4.87 9.01 -5.75
N ALA A 254 -4.08 10.07 -5.68
CA ALA A 254 -4.63 11.41 -5.45
C ALA A 254 -3.89 12.49 -6.24
N ARG A 255 -4.57 13.61 -6.45
CA ARG A 255 -3.98 14.84 -6.99
C ARG A 255 -3.77 15.83 -5.85
N PRO A 256 -2.53 16.32 -5.60
CA PRO A 256 -2.33 17.42 -4.68
C PRO A 256 -3.12 18.66 -5.12
N GLN A 257 -3.59 19.45 -4.15
CA GLN A 257 -4.21 20.76 -4.43
C GLN A 257 -3.21 21.72 -5.08
N ASP A 258 -1.95 21.64 -4.67
CA ASP A 258 -0.83 22.31 -5.34
C ASP A 258 -0.46 21.55 -6.61
N ILE A 259 -0.95 22.04 -7.75
CA ILE A 259 -0.74 21.44 -9.06
C ILE A 259 0.72 21.44 -9.52
N THR A 260 1.60 22.25 -8.90
CA THR A 260 3.03 22.28 -9.24
C THR A 260 3.76 21.01 -8.79
N LYS A 261 3.17 20.25 -7.86
CA LYS A 261 3.68 18.95 -7.40
C LYS A 261 3.41 17.81 -8.38
N ILE A 262 2.58 18.02 -9.40
CA ILE A 262 2.38 17.03 -10.46
C ILE A 262 3.31 17.40 -11.61
N PRO A 263 4.20 16.49 -12.06
CA PRO A 263 5.04 16.74 -13.22
C PRO A 263 4.21 17.17 -14.44
N SER A 264 4.64 18.23 -15.13
CA SER A 264 3.94 18.75 -16.32
C SER A 264 3.94 17.78 -17.51
N THR A 265 4.75 16.71 -17.43
CA THR A 265 4.82 15.61 -18.39
C THR A 265 3.70 14.60 -18.21
N CYS A 266 3.03 14.57 -17.05
CA CYS A 266 1.94 13.65 -16.80
C CYS A 266 0.71 13.98 -17.66
N ALA A 267 -0.01 12.94 -18.07
CA ALA A 267 -1.26 13.05 -18.78
C ALA A 267 -2.29 13.79 -17.91
N PRO A 268 -3.19 14.57 -18.52
CA PRO A 268 -4.23 15.27 -17.79
C PRO A 268 -5.07 14.29 -16.96
N LEU A 269 -5.57 14.71 -15.80
CA LEU A 269 -6.40 13.89 -14.91
C LEU A 269 -5.70 12.66 -14.29
N THR A 270 -4.38 12.51 -14.43
CA THR A 270 -3.60 11.55 -13.64
C THR A 270 -3.22 12.14 -12.27
N GLY A 271 -2.90 11.27 -11.33
CA GLY A 271 -2.44 11.62 -9.99
C GLY A 271 -1.15 10.93 -9.62
N ILE A 272 -0.90 10.89 -8.32
CA ILE A 272 0.26 10.28 -7.70
C ILE A 272 -0.27 9.18 -6.77
N LEU A 273 0.35 8.00 -6.81
CA LEU A 273 0.12 6.96 -5.83
C LEU A 273 0.81 7.35 -4.52
N TYR A 274 0.03 7.48 -3.45
CA TYR A 274 0.54 7.81 -2.12
C TYR A 274 0.53 6.58 -1.22
N LYS A 275 1.54 6.47 -0.36
CA LYS A 275 1.44 5.83 0.96
C LYS A 275 1.18 6.92 1.98
N ALA A 276 0.15 6.77 2.80
CA ALA A 276 -0.16 7.71 3.87
C ALA A 276 -0.16 7.00 5.23
N GLY A 277 0.83 7.29 6.07
CA GLY A 277 0.86 6.78 7.44
C GLY A 277 -0.12 7.54 8.34
N ILE A 278 -0.79 6.87 9.26
CA ILE A 278 -1.60 7.56 10.26
C ILE A 278 -0.73 7.97 11.45
N GLY A 279 -0.70 9.26 11.74
CA GLY A 279 0.04 9.82 12.87
C GLY A 279 -0.55 9.41 14.23
N HIS A 280 0.31 8.95 15.13
CA HIS A 280 -0.01 8.78 16.54
C HIS A 280 -0.05 10.12 17.28
N GLY A 281 -0.73 10.14 18.42
CA GLY A 281 -0.87 11.32 19.27
C GLY A 281 -2.26 11.40 19.90
N SER A 282 -2.47 12.47 20.66
CA SER A 282 -3.72 12.73 21.36
C SER A 282 -4.94 12.74 20.44
N ASN A 283 -6.13 12.72 21.03
CA ASN A 283 -7.38 12.84 20.27
C ASN A 283 -7.51 14.13 19.48
N THR A 284 -6.82 15.21 19.85
CA THR A 284 -6.87 16.48 19.13
C THR A 284 -5.80 16.58 18.03
N SER A 285 -4.62 15.97 18.23
CA SER A 285 -3.49 16.07 17.29
C SER A 285 -3.20 14.82 16.44
N GLY A 286 -3.61 13.63 16.87
CA GLY A 286 -3.38 12.37 16.16
C GLY A 286 -4.41 12.07 15.06
N GLY A 287 -4.22 11.00 14.30
CA GLY A 287 -5.18 10.53 13.29
C GLY A 287 -5.15 11.31 11.98
N VAL A 288 -4.10 12.11 11.77
CA VAL A 288 -3.79 12.84 10.54
C VAL A 288 -2.93 11.96 9.64
N LEU A 289 -3.13 12.07 8.33
CA LEU A 289 -2.37 11.35 7.32
C LEU A 289 -1.03 12.06 7.03
N ASP A 290 0.06 11.30 7.06
CA ASP A 290 1.40 11.71 6.61
C ASP A 290 1.69 11.09 5.25
N TYR A 291 1.74 11.92 4.21
CA TYR A 291 1.72 11.49 2.81
C TYR A 291 3.13 11.33 2.24
N MET A 292 3.36 10.19 1.58
CA MET A 292 4.57 9.88 0.83
C MET A 292 4.20 9.54 -0.62
N PRO A 293 4.71 10.28 -1.61
CA PRO A 293 4.55 9.91 -3.01
C PRO A 293 5.37 8.64 -3.31
N LEU A 294 4.78 7.71 -4.05
CA LEU A 294 5.42 6.45 -4.46
C LEU A 294 5.61 6.33 -5.96
N LEU A 295 4.66 6.84 -6.75
CA LEU A 295 4.68 6.75 -8.21
C LEU A 295 3.85 7.89 -8.81
N ASP A 296 4.43 8.61 -9.76
CA ASP A 296 3.79 9.72 -10.47
C ASP A 296 3.02 9.25 -11.71
N CYS A 297 2.19 10.15 -12.25
CA CYS A 297 1.40 9.95 -13.46
C CYS A 297 0.52 8.68 -13.46
N VAL A 298 -0.07 8.35 -12.31
CA VAL A 298 -0.94 7.20 -12.12
C VAL A 298 -2.37 7.55 -12.54
N ALA A 299 -2.93 6.74 -13.43
CA ALA A 299 -4.28 6.89 -13.97
C ALA A 299 -5.34 6.08 -13.21
N ASP A 300 -4.96 4.91 -12.70
CA ASP A 300 -5.89 4.03 -11.99
C ASP A 300 -5.16 3.08 -11.02
N MET A 301 -5.85 2.69 -9.94
CA MET A 301 -5.45 1.63 -9.02
C MET A 301 -6.66 0.76 -8.71
N GLN A 302 -6.54 -0.55 -8.89
CA GLN A 302 -7.59 -1.53 -8.64
C GLN A 302 -7.06 -2.67 -7.76
N ILE A 303 -7.88 -3.18 -6.84
CA ILE A 303 -7.49 -4.15 -5.82
C ILE A 303 -8.40 -5.38 -5.88
N VAL A 304 -7.79 -6.55 -5.89
CA VAL A 304 -8.50 -7.84 -5.92
C VAL A 304 -8.01 -8.74 -4.80
N PHE A 305 -8.94 -9.26 -4.02
CA PHE A 305 -8.70 -10.20 -2.93
C PHE A 305 -9.00 -11.62 -3.37
N GLY A 306 -8.13 -12.56 -3.02
CA GLY A 306 -8.30 -13.98 -3.28
C GLY A 306 -8.63 -14.76 -2.02
N TRP A 307 -9.75 -15.49 -2.04
CA TRP A 307 -10.29 -16.18 -0.87
C TRP A 307 -10.30 -17.71 -1.04
N ASP A 308 -9.98 -18.40 0.04
CA ASP A 308 -10.17 -19.83 0.26
C ASP A 308 -11.34 -19.99 1.24
N ILE A 309 -12.53 -20.20 0.71
CA ILE A 309 -13.77 -20.16 1.47
C ILE A 309 -14.03 -21.51 2.14
N ASN A 310 -13.71 -22.60 1.45
CA ASN A 310 -13.92 -23.96 1.94
C ASN A 310 -12.75 -24.49 2.80
N GLY A 311 -11.66 -23.74 2.93
CA GLY A 311 -10.52 -24.07 3.78
C GLY A 311 -9.66 -25.20 3.24
N ASN A 312 -9.69 -25.47 1.93
CA ASN A 312 -8.95 -26.55 1.30
C ASN A 312 -7.51 -26.14 0.88
N GLY A 313 -7.11 -24.90 1.14
CA GLY A 313 -5.81 -24.34 0.79
C GLY A 313 -5.71 -23.83 -0.66
N THR A 314 -6.79 -23.89 -1.43
CA THR A 314 -6.88 -23.37 -2.80
C THR A 314 -7.77 -22.13 -2.84
N ILE A 315 -7.57 -21.27 -3.84
CA ILE A 315 -8.43 -20.10 -4.01
C ILE A 315 -9.70 -20.53 -4.74
N ASP A 316 -10.83 -20.33 -4.09
CA ASP A 316 -12.15 -20.56 -4.67
C ASP A 316 -12.62 -19.31 -5.44
N GLU A 317 -12.23 -18.12 -4.96
CA GLU A 317 -12.94 -16.87 -5.25
C GLU A 317 -12.01 -15.67 -5.37
N SER A 318 -12.38 -14.70 -6.22
CA SER A 318 -11.72 -13.39 -6.29
C SER A 318 -12.73 -12.26 -6.24
N SER A 319 -12.44 -11.18 -5.50
CA SER A 319 -13.38 -10.06 -5.33
C SER A 319 -12.68 -8.71 -5.26
N ALA A 320 -13.30 -7.65 -5.78
CA ALA A 320 -13.04 -6.29 -5.33
C ALA A 320 -14.04 -5.95 -4.21
N TYR A 321 -13.57 -5.24 -3.19
CA TYR A 321 -14.35 -5.01 -1.97
C TYR A 321 -14.59 -3.52 -1.71
N ASP A 322 -15.84 -3.23 -1.34
CA ASP A 322 -16.31 -1.99 -0.75
C ASP A 322 -17.13 -2.27 0.53
N THR A 323 -17.22 -1.25 1.38
CA THR A 323 -18.17 -1.21 2.50
C THR A 323 -19.64 -1.29 2.07
N ASP A 324 -19.97 -0.87 0.85
CA ASP A 324 -21.28 -0.98 0.22
C ASP A 324 -21.37 -2.28 -0.59
N ALA A 325 -22.24 -3.20 -0.14
CA ALA A 325 -22.42 -4.51 -0.77
C ALA A 325 -22.85 -4.44 -2.25
N THR A 326 -23.43 -3.32 -2.69
CA THR A 326 -23.86 -3.10 -4.08
C THR A 326 -22.69 -2.81 -5.02
N LYS A 327 -21.54 -2.40 -4.47
CA LYS A 327 -20.33 -2.11 -5.23
C LYS A 327 -19.35 -3.27 -5.27
N ILE A 328 -19.47 -4.21 -4.33
CA ILE A 328 -18.62 -5.42 -4.29
C ILE A 328 -18.85 -6.24 -5.54
N THR A 329 -17.75 -6.50 -6.24
CA THR A 329 -17.74 -7.39 -7.39
C THR A 329 -17.09 -8.71 -7.04
N VAL A 330 -17.72 -9.81 -7.46
CA VAL A 330 -17.26 -11.18 -7.17
C VAL A 330 -17.07 -11.94 -8.47
N SER A 331 -15.96 -12.65 -8.58
CA SER A 331 -15.66 -13.63 -9.62
C SER A 331 -15.55 -14.99 -8.93
N SER A 332 -16.55 -15.84 -9.19
CA SER A 332 -16.84 -17.02 -8.37
C SER A 332 -16.85 -18.33 -9.12
N SER A 333 -16.23 -19.35 -8.51
CA SER A 333 -16.31 -20.75 -8.94
C SER A 333 -17.30 -21.58 -8.11
N ILE A 334 -17.68 -21.11 -6.91
CA ILE A 334 -18.55 -21.85 -5.97
C ILE A 334 -19.88 -21.16 -5.62
N GLY A 335 -20.26 -20.08 -6.31
CA GLY A 335 -21.55 -19.40 -6.15
C GLY A 335 -21.62 -18.41 -4.98
N THR A 336 -20.49 -17.82 -4.59
CA THR A 336 -20.41 -16.86 -3.47
C THR A 336 -21.05 -15.52 -3.81
N THR A 337 -21.75 -14.91 -2.85
CA THR A 337 -22.42 -13.61 -3.04
C THR A 337 -21.59 -12.45 -2.51
N SER A 338 -21.86 -11.23 -3.01
CA SER A 338 -21.27 -9.99 -2.47
C SER A 338 -21.49 -9.81 -0.97
N GLY A 339 -22.66 -10.23 -0.45
CA GLY A 339 -22.96 -10.18 0.99
C GLY A 339 -22.08 -11.13 1.83
N THR A 340 -21.73 -12.29 1.29
CA THR A 340 -20.80 -13.23 1.94
C THR A 340 -19.39 -12.63 2.00
N ILE A 341 -18.88 -12.09 0.87
CA ILE A 341 -17.58 -11.42 0.83
C ILE A 341 -17.56 -10.24 1.80
N LYS A 342 -18.63 -9.45 1.86
CA LYS A 342 -18.74 -8.33 2.80
C LYS A 342 -18.54 -8.77 4.24
N THR A 343 -19.27 -9.80 4.64
CA THR A 343 -19.21 -10.33 6.01
C THR A 343 -17.81 -10.86 6.34
N MET A 344 -17.15 -11.54 5.39
CA MET A 344 -15.78 -12.02 5.58
C MET A 344 -14.77 -10.88 5.70
N MET A 345 -14.88 -9.84 4.87
CA MET A 345 -13.98 -8.68 4.92
C MET A 345 -14.26 -7.76 6.12
N GLU A 346 -15.42 -7.84 6.74
CA GLU A 346 -15.70 -7.12 7.99
C GLU A 346 -15.30 -7.92 9.24
N ASN A 347 -15.02 -9.22 9.10
CA ASN A 347 -14.57 -10.08 10.19
C ASN A 347 -13.04 -10.28 10.15
N PRO A 348 -12.28 -9.75 11.12
CA PRO A 348 -10.83 -9.94 11.19
C PRO A 348 -10.38 -11.41 11.22
N GLU A 349 -11.19 -12.30 11.78
CA GLU A 349 -10.89 -13.73 11.84
C GLU A 349 -10.97 -14.40 10.48
N GLU A 350 -12.01 -14.08 9.71
CA GLU A 350 -12.20 -14.60 8.36
C GLU A 350 -11.07 -14.11 7.42
N ILE A 351 -10.66 -12.85 7.55
CA ILE A 351 -9.47 -12.33 6.82
C ILE A 351 -8.22 -13.15 7.16
N ARG A 352 -8.00 -13.50 8.43
CA ARG A 352 -6.80 -14.24 8.84
C ARG A 352 -6.74 -15.66 8.30
N TYR A 353 -7.88 -16.34 8.14
CA TYR A 353 -7.89 -17.75 7.74
C TYR A 353 -8.19 -17.96 6.26
N LYS A 354 -9.04 -17.11 5.67
CA LYS A 354 -9.54 -17.28 4.29
C LYS A 354 -8.85 -16.40 3.26
N LEU A 355 -8.24 -15.27 3.62
CA LEU A 355 -7.55 -14.43 2.65
C LEU A 355 -6.18 -15.02 2.28
N LYS A 356 -6.00 -15.45 1.02
CA LYS A 356 -4.75 -16.09 0.57
C LYS A 356 -3.86 -15.17 -0.25
N TYR A 357 -4.42 -14.20 -0.97
CA TYR A 357 -3.63 -13.21 -1.69
C TYR A 357 -4.34 -11.85 -1.81
N ILE A 358 -3.53 -10.82 -2.06
CA ILE A 358 -3.98 -9.51 -2.55
C ILE A 358 -3.26 -9.23 -3.88
N LYS A 359 -4.02 -8.89 -4.90
CA LYS A 359 -3.53 -8.39 -6.19
C LYS A 359 -3.82 -6.91 -6.27
N VAL A 360 -2.82 -6.11 -6.60
CA VAL A 360 -2.98 -4.69 -6.87
C VAL A 360 -2.53 -4.41 -8.29
N TYR A 361 -3.39 -3.73 -9.04
CA TYR A 361 -3.17 -3.33 -10.42
C TYR A 361 -3.07 -1.82 -10.47
N ILE A 362 -1.96 -1.30 -11.00
CA ILE A 362 -1.72 0.14 -11.11
C ILE A 362 -1.46 0.47 -12.57
N MET A 363 -2.28 1.36 -13.13
CA MET A 363 -2.09 1.90 -14.47
C MET A 363 -1.34 3.23 -14.36
N ALA A 364 -0.11 3.27 -14.87
CA ALA A 364 0.71 4.46 -14.86
C ALA A 364 1.21 4.80 -16.27
N GLN A 365 1.48 6.08 -16.50
CA GLN A 365 2.06 6.55 -17.74
C GLN A 365 3.53 6.13 -17.86
N GLU A 366 3.94 5.72 -19.05
CA GLU A 366 5.34 5.48 -19.41
C GLU A 366 5.83 6.55 -20.39
N GLY A 367 6.91 7.24 -20.02
CA GLY A 367 7.52 8.29 -20.84
C GLY A 367 6.65 9.55 -20.99
N ARG A 368 6.81 10.27 -22.10
CA ARG A 368 6.10 11.52 -22.41
C ARG A 368 5.02 11.31 -23.48
N LYS A 369 4.13 12.29 -23.64
CA LYS A 369 3.15 12.33 -24.74
C LYS A 369 3.85 12.10 -26.09
N ASP A 370 3.34 11.15 -26.87
CA ASP A 370 3.80 10.87 -28.22
C ASP A 370 2.65 11.10 -29.21
N THR A 371 2.69 12.22 -29.92
CA THR A 371 1.61 12.62 -30.86
C THR A 371 1.45 11.65 -32.02
N ASN A 372 2.48 10.84 -32.32
CA ASN A 372 2.44 9.84 -33.38
C ASN A 372 1.95 8.47 -32.87
N PHE A 373 1.73 8.32 -31.57
CA PHE A 373 1.18 7.13 -30.94
C PHE A 373 -0.30 7.32 -30.64
N SER A 374 -1.09 6.26 -30.81
CA SER A 374 -2.49 6.22 -30.41
C SER A 374 -2.81 4.86 -29.81
N ASN A 375 -3.48 4.83 -28.65
CA ASN A 375 -4.03 3.61 -28.04
C ASN A 375 -5.22 3.01 -28.83
N SER A 376 -5.39 3.38 -30.10
CA SER A 376 -6.44 2.86 -30.99
C SER A 376 -6.10 1.51 -31.62
N ASP A 377 -4.86 1.03 -31.48
CA ASP A 377 -4.33 -0.11 -32.24
C ASP A 377 -4.54 -1.50 -31.57
N THR A 378 -5.20 -1.54 -30.41
CA THR A 378 -5.55 -2.79 -29.69
C THR A 378 -7.04 -3.16 -29.79
N LEU A 379 -7.76 -2.59 -30.76
CA LEU A 379 -9.17 -2.94 -31.03
C LEU A 379 -9.27 -4.24 -31.84
N VAL A 380 -9.28 -5.39 -31.17
CA VAL A 380 -9.98 -6.55 -31.73
C VAL A 380 -11.46 -6.42 -31.31
N ASN A 381 -12.36 -6.19 -32.28
CA ASN A 381 -13.81 -6.20 -32.10
C ASN A 381 -14.44 -5.20 -31.10
N ASN A 382 -14.03 -3.92 -31.11
CA ASN A 382 -14.64 -2.88 -30.26
C ASN A 382 -14.49 -3.16 -28.74
N THR A 383 -13.44 -3.89 -28.36
CA THR A 383 -13.12 -4.31 -27.00
C THR A 383 -12.16 -3.31 -26.34
N LEU A 384 -12.25 -3.19 -25.01
CA LEU A 384 -11.46 -2.30 -24.13
C LEU A 384 -9.99 -2.14 -24.59
N SER A 385 -9.53 -0.89 -24.75
CA SER A 385 -8.18 -0.56 -25.22
C SER A 385 -7.11 -0.76 -24.15
N VAL A 386 -7.48 -0.57 -22.88
CA VAL A 386 -6.64 -0.82 -21.70
C VAL A 386 -7.52 -1.44 -20.60
N VAL A 387 -7.03 -2.49 -19.95
CA VAL A 387 -7.75 -3.19 -18.86
C VAL A 387 -6.91 -3.21 -17.59
N VAL A 388 -7.48 -2.79 -16.47
CA VAL A 388 -6.84 -2.72 -15.15
C VAL A 388 -7.60 -3.65 -14.20
N GLY A 389 -6.96 -4.72 -13.72
CA GLY A 389 -7.62 -5.73 -12.88
C GLY A 389 -7.38 -7.15 -13.37
N ASP A 390 -8.06 -8.12 -12.76
CA ASP A 390 -7.89 -9.55 -13.09
C ASP A 390 -8.76 -9.93 -14.29
N ALA A 391 -8.34 -9.52 -15.49
CA ALA A 391 -8.97 -9.94 -16.73
C ALA A 391 -8.66 -11.42 -16.99
N GLY A 392 -9.70 -12.24 -17.08
CA GLY A 392 -9.57 -13.63 -17.51
C GLY A 392 -9.04 -13.72 -18.94
N PRO A 393 -8.81 -14.93 -19.47
CA PRO A 393 -8.29 -15.11 -20.82
C PRO A 393 -9.18 -14.51 -21.93
N THR A 394 -10.42 -14.12 -21.60
CA THR A 394 -11.25 -13.25 -22.44
C THR A 394 -11.65 -11.99 -21.67
N PRO A 395 -11.64 -10.79 -22.30
CA PRO A 395 -12.03 -9.53 -21.69
C PRO A 395 -13.48 -9.50 -21.16
N ALA A 396 -14.27 -10.55 -21.38
CA ALA A 396 -15.65 -10.70 -20.93
C ALA A 396 -15.82 -11.68 -19.74
N SER A 397 -14.86 -12.58 -19.45
CA SER A 397 -15.09 -13.64 -18.45
C SER A 397 -14.81 -13.23 -17.00
N ASN A 398 -14.01 -12.18 -16.75
CA ASN A 398 -13.72 -11.67 -15.39
C ASN A 398 -13.92 -10.15 -15.27
N VAL A 399 -14.89 -9.60 -16.01
CA VAL A 399 -15.21 -8.15 -15.99
C VAL A 399 -15.64 -7.70 -14.60
N SER A 400 -16.10 -8.60 -13.72
CA SER A 400 -16.52 -8.22 -12.39
C SER A 400 -15.37 -7.57 -11.60
N VAL A 401 -14.15 -8.12 -11.64
CA VAL A 401 -13.00 -7.61 -10.85
C VAL A 401 -11.95 -6.87 -11.71
N SER A 402 -12.36 -6.38 -12.89
CA SER A 402 -11.49 -5.63 -13.78
C SER A 402 -12.19 -4.43 -14.41
N LYS A 403 -11.43 -3.37 -14.63
CA LYS A 403 -11.90 -2.10 -15.15
C LYS A 403 -11.29 -1.80 -16.50
N GLY A 404 -12.16 -1.59 -17.48
CA GLY A 404 -11.79 -1.33 -18.86
C GLY A 404 -11.87 0.15 -19.24
N TYR A 405 -10.95 0.58 -20.11
CA TYR A 405 -10.97 1.89 -20.76
C TYR A 405 -11.11 1.71 -22.27
N THR A 406 -12.20 2.21 -22.83
CA THR A 406 -12.43 2.26 -24.29
C THR A 406 -11.66 3.41 -24.94
N SER A 407 -11.42 3.34 -26.25
CA SER A 407 -10.81 4.42 -27.02
C SER A 407 -11.51 5.77 -26.80
N ALA A 408 -12.84 5.78 -26.75
CA ALA A 408 -13.61 7.01 -26.50
C ALA A 408 -13.34 7.60 -25.10
N GLN A 409 -13.23 6.75 -24.07
CA GLN A 409 -12.89 7.18 -22.72
C GLN A 409 -11.45 7.69 -22.64
N LEU A 410 -10.50 7.05 -23.34
CA LEU A 410 -9.13 7.51 -23.43
C LEU A 410 -9.04 8.87 -24.12
N THR A 411 -9.77 9.09 -25.21
CA THR A 411 -9.85 10.39 -25.90
C THR A 411 -10.47 11.47 -25.01
N ALA A 412 -11.59 11.18 -24.36
CA ALA A 412 -12.27 12.13 -23.46
C ALA A 412 -11.39 12.58 -22.29
N LYS A 413 -10.51 11.69 -21.80
CA LYS A 413 -9.53 11.99 -20.75
C LYS A 413 -8.23 12.59 -21.28
N GLY A 414 -8.03 12.69 -22.59
CA GLY A 414 -6.77 13.16 -23.21
C GLY A 414 -5.62 12.15 -23.10
N TRP A 415 -5.92 10.87 -22.92
CA TRP A 415 -4.99 9.77 -22.67
C TRP A 415 -4.55 9.00 -23.92
N GLN A 416 -5.16 9.29 -25.06
CA GLN A 416 -4.96 8.53 -26.31
C GLN A 416 -3.51 8.49 -26.81
N ASN A 417 -2.74 9.57 -26.60
CA ASN A 417 -1.37 9.75 -27.09
C ASN A 417 -0.30 9.47 -26.02
N TYR A 418 -0.64 8.72 -24.98
CA TYR A 418 0.26 8.33 -23.90
C TYR A 418 0.38 6.81 -23.85
N ARG A 419 1.58 6.30 -23.54
CA ARG A 419 1.80 4.87 -23.32
C ARG A 419 1.44 4.55 -21.87
N TRP A 420 0.72 3.46 -21.68
CA TRP A 420 0.24 3.03 -20.37
C TRP A 420 0.86 1.68 -20.01
N LYS A 421 1.43 1.62 -18.81
CA LYS A 421 1.99 0.41 -18.23
C LYS A 421 1.12 -0.03 -17.05
N ILE A 422 0.84 -1.32 -16.99
CA ILE A 422 0.08 -1.93 -15.90
C ILE A 422 1.07 -2.68 -15.00
N TYR A 423 1.26 -2.17 -13.80
CA TYR A 423 1.99 -2.88 -12.75
C TYR A 423 1.02 -3.84 -12.05
N ARG A 424 1.40 -5.11 -11.94
CA ARG A 424 0.66 -6.13 -11.21
C ARG A 424 1.47 -6.61 -10.03
N ILE A 425 1.05 -6.23 -8.83
CA ILE A 425 1.65 -6.67 -7.57
C ILE A 425 0.78 -7.80 -7.02
N VAL A 426 1.34 -9.00 -6.89
CA VAL A 426 0.65 -10.15 -6.30
C VAL A 426 1.34 -10.52 -5.00
N VAL A 427 0.61 -10.42 -3.89
CA VAL A 427 1.16 -10.64 -2.55
C VAL A 427 0.36 -11.69 -1.81
N ARG A 428 1.11 -12.57 -1.15
CA ARG A 428 0.62 -13.53 -0.17
C ARG A 428 1.04 -13.03 1.23
N PRO A 429 0.12 -12.53 2.06
CA PRO A 429 0.46 -12.03 3.40
C PRO A 429 1.05 -13.15 4.27
N LYS A 430 2.28 -12.97 4.76
CA LYS A 430 2.98 -14.05 5.47
C LYS A 430 2.30 -14.42 6.79
N ASN A 431 1.63 -13.46 7.41
CA ASN A 431 1.01 -13.60 8.73
C ASN A 431 -0.46 -14.06 8.68
N LEU A 432 -1.03 -14.26 7.48
CA LEU A 432 -2.42 -14.71 7.29
C LEU A 432 -2.51 -16.10 6.61
N ILE A 433 -1.38 -16.77 6.40
CA ILE A 433 -1.34 -18.06 5.67
C ILE A 433 -1.04 -19.24 6.61
N SER A 434 -0.68 -18.97 7.87
CA SER A 434 -0.41 -20.01 8.85
C SER A 434 -1.70 -20.46 9.56
N SER A 435 -2.54 -21.21 8.86
CA SER A 435 -3.60 -22.02 9.46
C SER A 435 -4.00 -23.14 8.53
#